data_AF-A0A6N9EMK8-F1
#
_entry.id   AF-A0A6N9EMK8-F1
#
_cell.length_a   1.000
_cell.length_b   1.000
_cell.length_c   1.000
_cell.angle_alpha   90.00
_cell.angle_beta   90.00
_cell.angle_gamma   90.00
#
_symmetry.space_group_name_H-M   'P 1'
#
loop_
_entity.id
_entity.type
_entity.pdbx_description
1 polymer ?
#
loop_
_entity_poly.entity_id
_entity_poly.type
_entity_poly.pdbx_seq_one_letter_code
_entity_poly.pdbx_strand_id
1 'polypeptide(L)' 'MKHLPYKALKGDLKSALSRRVNHKHRLVYEILPEEKLVKVIRALTHYGD' A
#
# COMPACT_ATOMS: atom_id res chain seq x y z
N MET A 1 -0.72 18.68 8.90
CA MET A 1 -0.91 17.31 8.38
C MET A 1 0.24 16.43 8.90
N LYS A 2 -0.03 15.47 9.79
CA LYS A 2 0.99 14.55 10.30
C LYS A 2 1.22 13.47 9.22
N HIS A 3 2.37 13.52 8.54
CA HIS A 3 2.70 12.54 7.51
C HIS A 3 2.81 11.16 8.15
N LEU A 4 1.87 10.26 7.84
CA LEU A 4 1.93 8.85 8.25
C LEU A 4 3.09 8.19 7.47
N PRO A 5 4.06 7.56 8.14
CA PRO A 5 5.22 7.00 7.47
C PRO A 5 4.79 5.77 6.66
N TYR A 6 4.93 5.86 5.33
CA TYR A 6 4.97 4.68 4.47
C TYR A 6 6.37 4.06 4.58
N LYS A 7 6.46 2.73 4.43
CA LYS A 7 7.74 2.01 4.36
C LYS A 7 7.81 1.29 3.03
N ALA A 8 8.91 1.48 2.31
CA ALA A 8 9.24 0.66 1.15
C ALA A 8 9.39 -0.80 1.59
N LEU A 9 8.84 -1.73 0.81
CA LEU A 9 9.03 -3.16 1.05
C LEU A 9 10.44 -3.59 0.61
N LYS A 10 10.96 -4.65 1.25
CA LYS A 10 12.27 -5.24 0.90
C LYS A 10 12.05 -6.40 -0.07
N GLY A 11 13.05 -6.70 -0.91
CA GLY A 11 13.01 -7.81 -1.88
C GLY A 11 12.45 -7.39 -3.26
N ASP A 12 11.72 -8.27 -3.93
CA ASP A 12 11.17 -8.05 -5.29
C ASP A 12 10.09 -6.95 -5.35
N LEU A 13 9.68 -6.42 -4.19
CA LEU A 13 8.65 -5.39 -4.03
C LEU A 13 9.23 -4.02 -3.64
N LYS A 14 10.49 -3.73 -3.99
CA LYS A 14 11.18 -2.47 -3.61
C LYS A 14 10.44 -1.19 -4.00
N SER A 15 9.68 -1.20 -5.09
CA SER A 15 8.85 -0.07 -5.54
C SER A 15 7.48 -0.02 -4.84
N ALA A 16 7.07 -1.12 -4.21
CA ALA A 16 5.80 -1.19 -3.51
C ALA A 16 5.90 -0.61 -2.10
N LEU A 17 4.86 0.15 -1.77
CA LEU A 17 4.63 0.78 -0.48
C LEU A 17 3.58 -0.02 0.29
N SER A 18 3.70 -0.03 1.62
CA SER A 18 2.67 -0.57 2.49
C SER A 18 2.12 0.49 3.44
N ARG A 19 0.79 0.54 3.55
CA ARG A 19 0.07 1.39 4.50
C ARG A 19 -0.89 0.54 5.34
N ARG A 20 -0.86 0.75 6.66
CA ARG A 20 -1.81 0.11 7.58
C ARG A 20 -3.16 0.83 7.48
N VAL A 21 -4.22 0.07 7.21
CA VAL A 21 -5.61 0.60 7.11
C VAL A 21 -6.31 0.49 8.46
N ASN A 22 -6.07 -0.61 9.19
CA ASN A 22 -6.46 -0.78 10.60
C ASN A 22 -5.44 -1.68 11.32
N HIS A 23 -5.64 -2.03 12.59
CA HIS A 23 -4.64 -2.80 13.35
C HIS A 23 -4.27 -4.16 12.72
N LYS A 24 -5.18 -4.78 11.95
CA LYS A 24 -4.99 -6.09 11.30
C LYS A 24 -4.59 -6.00 9.83
N HIS A 25 -5.06 -5.00 9.09
CA HIS A 25 -4.99 -4.98 7.63
C HIS A 25 -3.98 -3.96 7.09
N ARG A 26 -3.35 -4.34 5.97
CA ARG A 26 -2.42 -3.51 5.21
C ARG A 26 -2.87 -3.44 3.74
N LEU A 27 -2.81 -2.23 3.20
CA LEU A 27 -2.83 -1.95 1.77
C LEU A 27 -1.39 -2.03 1.27
N VAL A 28 -1.17 -2.76 0.19
CA VAL A 28 0.11 -2.78 -0.53
C VAL A 28 -0.14 -2.24 -1.93
N TYR A 29 0.59 -1.21 -2.30
CA TYR A 29 0.38 -0.49 -3.55
C TYR A 29 1.69 0.09 -4.08
N GLU A 30 1.72 0.38 -5.37
CA GLU A 30 2.82 1.04 -6.05
C GLU A 30 2.31 2.32 -6.70
N ILE A 31 3.11 3.39 -6.67
CA ILE A 31 2.81 4.66 -7.34
C ILE A 31 3.61 4.69 -8.63
N LEU A 32 2.92 4.89 -9.76
CA LEU A 32 3.52 5.05 -11.09
C LEU A 32 3.24 6.50 -11.54
N PRO A 33 4.14 7.46 -11.24
CA PRO A 33 3.86 8.89 -11.42
C PRO A 33 3.69 9.31 -12.87
N GLU A 34 4.47 8.73 -13.78
CA GLU A 34 4.41 9.00 -15.21
C GLU A 34 3.04 8.64 -15.79
N GLU A 35 2.48 7.52 -15.33
CA GLU A 35 1.15 7.02 -15.71
C GLU A 35 0.02 7.67 -14.89
N LYS A 36 0.34 8.48 -13.88
CA LYS A 36 -0.60 9.00 -12.87
C LYS A 36 -1.47 7.89 -12.26
N LEU A 37 -0.89 6.71 -12.07
CA LEU A 37 -1.58 5.50 -11.65
C LEU A 37 -1.13 5.05 -10.26
N VAL A 38 -2.08 4.52 -9.49
CA VAL A 38 -1.78 3.77 -8.27
C VAL A 38 -2.17 2.32 -8.49
N LYS A 39 -1.17 1.44 -8.55
CA LYS A 39 -1.38 0.00 -8.72
C LYS A 39 -1.59 -0.64 -7.36
N VAL A 40 -2.80 -1.13 -7.10
CA VAL A 40 -3.10 -1.88 -5.88
C VAL A 40 -2.68 -3.33 -6.08
N ILE A 41 -1.70 -3.78 -5.27
CA ILE A 41 -1.17 -5.14 -5.33
C ILE A 41 -1.96 -6.06 -4.39
N ARG A 42 -2.32 -5.54 -3.20
CA ARG A 42 -3.14 -6.26 -2.23
C ARG A 42 -3.98 -5.28 -1.42
N ALA A 43 -5.30 -5.49 -1.44
CA ALA A 43 -6.24 -4.88 -0.53
C ALA A 43 -6.94 -6.01 0.24
N LEU A 44 -6.72 -6.08 1.56
CA LEU A 44 -7.50 -6.95 2.43
C LEU A 44 -8.73 -6.18 2.89
N THR A 45 -9.82 -6.34 2.15
CA THR A 45 -11.17 -5.91 2.54
C THR A 45 -11.95 -7.17 2.86
N HIS A 46 -12.32 -7.39 4.13
CA HIS A 46 -13.40 -8.31 4.43
C HIS A 46 -14.69 -7.62 3.96
N TYR A 47 -15.23 -8.04 2.82
CA TYR A 47 -16.65 -7.83 2.55
C TYR A 47 -17.37 -9.06 3.08
N GLY A 48 -17.99 -8.94 4.25
CA GLY A 48 -18.82 -10.01 4.84
C GLY A 48 -18.41 -10.54 6.22
N ASP A 49 -17.80 -9.72 7.09
CA ASP A 49 -18.01 -9.90 8.54
C ASP A 49 -19.33 -9.21 8.95
#